data_AF-A0AA40JJH5-F1
#
_entry.id   AF-A0AA40JJH5-F1
#
_cell.length_a   1.000
_cell.length_b   1.000
_cell.length_c   1.000
_cell.angle_alpha   90.00
_cell.angle_beta   90.00
_cell.angle_gamma   90.00
#
_symmetry.space_group_name_H-M   'P 1'
#
loop_
_entity.id
_entity.type
_entity.pdbx_description
1 polymer ?
#
loop_
_entity_poly.entity_id
_entity_poly.type
_entity_poly.pdbx_seq_one_letter_code
_entity_poly.pdbx_strand_id
1 'polypeptide(L)'
;MTAKQHDHVLAGLLECAVCIGCGCDDSHACCDAKSIPCHWLRVDYRSGLGVRSACAEHVPAWDSATRPADYPTDERLNIGPADQGRTS
;
A
#
# COMPACT_ATOMS: atom_id res chain seq x y z
N MET A 1 -14.97 9.39 37.32
CA MET A 1 -14.06 10.19 36.46
C MET A 1 -12.93 9.26 36.02
N THR A 2 -13.29 8.16 35.37
CA THR A 2 -13.10 7.88 33.92
C THR A 2 -11.74 7.24 33.69
N ALA A 3 -11.77 5.93 33.42
CA ALA A 3 -10.65 5.07 33.11
C ALA A 3 -9.72 5.74 32.08
N LYS A 4 -8.46 5.93 32.45
CA LYS A 4 -7.41 6.30 31.50
C LYS A 4 -6.39 5.17 31.48
N GLN A 5 -6.03 4.78 30.25
CA GLN A 5 -4.76 4.15 29.93
C GLN A 5 -4.61 2.62 30.16
N HIS A 6 -5.65 1.82 29.95
CA HIS A 6 -5.47 0.38 29.64
C HIS A 6 -5.44 0.08 28.13
N ASP A 7 -5.36 1.12 27.28
CA ASP A 7 -5.52 1.03 25.82
C ASP A 7 -4.20 0.80 25.07
N HIS A 8 -3.04 1.06 25.70
CA HIS A 8 -1.74 0.99 25.01
C HIS A 8 -1.21 -0.44 24.81
N VAL A 9 -1.74 -1.44 25.54
CA VAL A 9 -1.20 -2.81 25.54
C VAL A 9 -1.88 -3.70 24.48
N LEU A 10 -3.08 -3.33 23.99
CA LEU A 10 -3.76 -4.05 22.90
C LEU A 10 -3.44 -3.46 21.50
N ALA A 11 -2.98 -2.20 21.44
CA ALA A 11 -2.53 -1.53 20.22
C ALA A 11 -1.25 -2.14 19.60
N GLY A 12 -0.61 -3.10 20.27
CA GLY A 12 0.56 -3.83 19.75
C GLY A 12 0.24 -5.09 18.93
N LEU A 13 -1.04 -5.46 18.79
CA LEU A 13 -1.45 -6.67 18.04
C LEU A 13 -2.08 -6.36 16.67
N LEU A 14 -2.55 -5.14 16.44
CA LEU A 14 -2.90 -4.58 15.13
C LEU A 14 -2.05 -3.32 14.96
N GLU A 15 -0.93 -3.44 14.26
CA GLU A 15 -0.08 -2.29 13.91
C GLU A 15 -0.86 -1.37 12.98
N CYS A 16 -1.50 -0.31 13.52
CA CYS A 16 -2.18 0.69 12.71
C CYS A 16 -1.17 1.38 11.79
N ALA A 17 -1.46 1.41 10.49
CA ALA A 17 -0.59 2.06 9.52
C ALA A 17 -0.94 3.55 9.41
N VAL A 18 0.09 4.40 9.28
CA VAL A 18 -0.05 5.85 9.16
C VAL A 18 0.42 6.30 7.78
N CYS A 19 -0.36 7.18 7.16
CA CYS A 19 -0.02 7.75 5.86
C CYS A 19 1.13 8.76 5.99
N ILE A 20 2.21 8.60 5.23
CA ILE A 20 3.38 9.50 5.28
C ILE A 20 3.10 10.93 4.79
N GLY A 21 2.08 11.12 3.96
CA GLY A 21 1.68 12.44 3.45
C GLY A 21 0.70 13.18 4.38
N CYS A 22 -0.45 12.58 4.70
CA CYS A 22 -1.52 13.24 5.46
C CYS A 22 -1.59 12.84 6.95
N GLY A 23 -0.78 11.88 7.41
CA GLY A 23 -0.74 11.45 8.80
C GLY A 23 -1.95 10.63 9.27
N CYS A 24 -2.81 10.23 8.36
CA CYS A 24 -4.02 9.51 8.71
C CYS A 24 -3.85 8.00 8.82
N ASP A 25 -4.67 7.36 9.65
CA ASP A 25 -4.60 5.92 9.96
C ASP A 25 -5.83 5.11 9.50
N ASP A 26 -5.81 3.80 9.75
CA ASP A 26 -6.89 2.85 9.40
C ASP A 26 -8.27 3.23 9.95
N SER A 27 -8.33 3.91 11.10
CA SER A 27 -9.57 4.35 11.73
C SER A 27 -9.97 5.79 11.37
N HIS A 28 -9.05 6.60 10.85
CA HIS A 28 -9.31 7.99 10.47
C HIS A 28 -9.02 8.26 9.00
N ALA A 29 -10.03 8.09 8.14
CA ALA A 29 -9.95 8.47 6.73
C ALA A 29 -10.09 9.99 6.55
N CYS A 30 -9.20 10.61 5.77
CA CYS A 30 -9.45 11.94 5.22
C CYS A 30 -10.31 11.80 3.97
N CYS A 31 -11.04 12.85 3.63
CA CYS A 31 -11.92 12.85 2.48
C CYS A 31 -11.35 13.74 1.38
N ASP A 32 -11.38 13.26 0.14
CA ASP A 32 -11.09 14.05 -1.05
C ASP A 32 -12.16 15.13 -1.26
N ALA A 33 -11.92 16.06 -2.21
CA ALA A 33 -12.86 17.14 -2.56
C ALA A 33 -14.27 16.66 -2.97
N LYS A 34 -14.42 15.38 -3.32
CA LYS A 34 -15.69 14.72 -3.63
C LYS A 34 -16.36 14.06 -2.40
N SER A 35 -15.86 14.33 -1.19
CA SER A 35 -16.27 13.65 0.06
C SER A 35 -16.10 12.13 0.03
N ILE A 36 -15.16 11.64 -0.77
CA ILE A 36 -14.84 10.20 -0.83
C ILE A 36 -13.73 9.94 0.19
N PRO A 37 -13.91 9.00 1.13
CA PRO A 37 -12.86 8.63 2.06
C PRO A 37 -11.69 8.03 1.29
N CYS A 38 -10.48 8.49 1.58
CA CYS A 38 -9.30 7.96 0.93
C CYS A 38 -9.02 6.52 1.40
N HIS A 39 -8.39 5.74 0.54
CA HIS A 39 -8.05 4.33 0.78
C HIS A 39 -6.55 4.11 0.59
N TRP A 40 -6.01 3.01 1.11
CA TRP A 40 -4.59 2.66 0.95
C TRP A 40 -4.25 2.35 -0.52
N LEU A 41 -3.25 3.04 -1.07
CA LEU A 41 -2.63 2.70 -2.36
C LEU A 41 -1.40 1.79 -2.15
N ARG A 42 -0.66 2.06 -1.07
CA ARG A 42 0.48 1.29 -0.58
C ARG A 42 0.41 1.28 0.95
N VAL A 43 0.70 0.15 1.57
CA VAL A 43 0.73 0.04 3.03
C VAL A 43 1.66 -1.11 3.41
N ASP A 44 2.48 -0.88 4.43
CA ASP A 44 3.26 -1.91 5.09
C ASP A 44 2.94 -1.86 6.58
N TYR A 45 2.09 -2.78 7.04
CA TYR A 45 1.68 -2.85 8.43
C TYR A 45 2.84 -3.22 9.37
N ARG A 46 3.91 -3.85 8.84
CA ARG A 46 5.10 -4.22 9.63
C ARG A 46 5.92 -3.01 10.08
N SER A 47 5.92 -1.95 9.26
CA SER A 47 6.52 -0.66 9.59
C SER A 47 5.49 0.34 10.12
N GLY A 48 4.20 0.01 10.07
CA GLY A 48 3.11 0.91 10.46
C GLY A 48 3.00 2.14 9.56
N LEU A 49 3.42 2.04 8.29
CA LEU A 49 3.45 3.18 7.37
C LEU A 49 2.75 2.85 6.04
N GLY A 50 2.28 3.88 5.34
CA GLY A 50 1.68 3.73 4.01
C GLY A 50 1.47 5.03 3.26
N VAL A 51 0.83 4.92 2.10
CA VAL A 51 0.37 6.04 1.27
C VAL A 51 -1.09 5.81 0.88
N ARG A 52 -1.95 6.79 1.15
CA ARG A 52 -3.36 6.76 0.77
C ARG A 52 -3.63 7.50 -0.53
N SER A 53 -4.82 7.27 -1.10
CA SER A 53 -5.24 7.84 -2.39
C SER A 53 -5.17 9.36 -2.46
N ALA A 54 -5.49 10.04 -1.36
CA ALA A 54 -5.37 11.50 -1.24
C ALA A 54 -3.90 12.00 -1.26
N CYS A 55 -2.93 11.12 -1.05
CA CYS A 55 -1.50 11.43 -1.06
C CYS A 55 -0.77 10.68 -2.20
N ALA A 56 -1.45 10.44 -3.33
CA ALA A 56 -0.88 9.71 -4.46
C ALA A 56 0.48 10.25 -4.95
N GLU A 57 0.76 11.54 -4.74
CA GLU A 57 2.06 12.16 -5.05
C GLU A 57 3.25 11.57 -4.27
N HIS A 58 3.01 10.91 -3.14
CA HIS A 58 4.05 10.28 -2.31
C HIS A 58 4.32 8.82 -2.71
N VAL A 59 3.50 8.23 -3.59
CA VAL A 59 3.66 6.84 -4.07
C VAL A 59 5.02 6.61 -4.74
N PRO A 60 5.53 7.49 -5.63
CA PRO A 60 6.85 7.29 -6.25
C PRO A 60 7.99 7.25 -5.23
N ALA A 61 7.93 8.09 -4.20
CA ALA A 61 8.91 8.11 -3.11
C ALA A 61 8.82 6.83 -2.27
N TRP A 62 7.59 6.38 -1.97
CA TRP A 62 7.33 5.11 -1.29
C TRP A 62 7.89 3.91 -2.06
N ASP A 63 7.55 3.78 -3.34
CA ASP A 63 8.01 2.68 -4.19
C ASP A 63 9.54 2.72 -4.34
N SER A 64 10.17 3.89 -4.41
CA SER A 64 11.64 4.01 -4.48
C SER A 64 12.34 3.58 -3.18
N ALA A 65 11.72 3.85 -2.03
CA ALA A 65 12.25 3.44 -0.72
C ALA A 65 11.95 1.97 -0.40
N THR A 66 10.87 1.42 -0.94
CA THR A 66 10.40 0.06 -0.67
C THR A 66 10.91 -0.95 -1.70
N ARG A 67 11.34 -0.51 -2.90
CA ARG A 67 11.90 -1.42 -3.90
C ARG A 67 13.17 -2.06 -3.31
N PRO A 68 13.22 -3.39 -3.15
CA PRO A 68 14.51 -4.04 -3.29
C PRO A 68 15.02 -3.67 -4.70
N ALA A 69 16.32 -3.40 -4.84
CA ALA A 69 16.92 -2.99 -6.10
C ALA A 69 16.72 -3.99 -7.27
N ASP A 70 16.06 -5.12 -7.04
CA ASP A 70 15.93 -6.25 -7.93
C ASP A 70 14.45 -6.61 -8.16
N TYR A 71 13.81 -5.89 -9.08
CA TYR A 71 12.79 -6.53 -9.91
C TYR A 71 13.19 -6.23 -11.34
N PRO A 72 13.82 -7.18 -12.07
CA PRO A 72 13.95 -7.02 -13.50
C PRO A 72 12.53 -6.91 -14.04
N THR A 73 12.20 -5.75 -14.63
CA THR A 73 11.04 -5.64 -15.51
C THR A 73 11.26 -6.65 -16.62
N ASP A 74 10.59 -7.80 -16.51
CA ASP A 74 10.53 -8.84 -17.52
C ASP A 74 9.86 -8.25 -18.77
N GLU A 75 10.67 -7.54 -19.57
CA GLU A 75 10.36 -7.31 -20.96
C GLU A 75 10.55 -8.63 -21.69
N ARG A 76 9.41 -9.30 -21.97
CA ARG A 76 9.19 -10.29 -23.04
C ARG A 76 9.40 -11.78 -22.71
N LEU A 77 8.54 -12.33 -21.85
CA LEU A 77 7.95 -13.65 -22.14
C LEU A 77 7.04 -13.58 -23.40
N ASN A 78 7.64 -13.41 -24.57
CA ASN A 78 7.02 -13.69 -25.86
C ASN A 78 7.01 -15.21 -26.07
N ILE A 79 6.12 -15.92 -25.38
CA ILE A 79 5.74 -17.28 -25.75
C ILE A 79 4.94 -17.17 -27.06
N GLY A 80 5.66 -17.25 -28.18
CA GLY A 80 5.04 -17.43 -29.49
C GLY A 80 4.25 -18.75 -29.50
N PRO A 81 3.13 -18.84 -30.23
CA PRO A 81 2.30 -20.03 -30.23
C PRO A 81 3.11 -21.22 -30.75
N ALA A 82 3.09 -22.29 -29.97
CA ALA A 82 3.60 -23.60 -30.36
C ALA A 82 2.94 -24.05 -31.66
N ASP A 83 3.78 -24.43 -32.61
CA ASP A 83 3.52 -25.28 -33.77
C ASP A 83 2.24 -26.14 -33.62
N GLN A 84 1.21 -25.79 -34.39
CA GLN A 84 0.07 -26.67 -34.63
C GLN A 84 0.02 -27.00 -36.12
N GLY A 85 0.28 -28.26 -36.45
CA GLY A 85 -0.29 -28.86 -37.65
C GLY A 85 0.70 -29.61 -38.53
N ARG A 86 1.04 -30.82 -38.12
CA ARG A 86 1.32 -31.94 -39.04
C ARG A 86 0.15 -32.06 -40.03
N THR A 87 0.38 -31.78 -41.32
CA THR A 87 -0.53 -32.19 -42.39
C THR A 87 0.26 -32.85 -43.53
N SER A 88 -0.15 -34.10 -43.77
CA SER A 88 -0.06 -34.93 -44.98
C SER A 88 1.31 -35.34 -45.52
#